data_AF-A0A317I5F4-F1
#
_entry.id   AF-A0A317I5F4-F1
#
_cell.length_a   1.000
_cell.length_b   1.000
_cell.length_c   1.000
_cell.angle_alpha   90.00
_cell.angle_beta   90.00
_cell.angle_gamma   90.00
#
_symmetry.space_group_name_H-M   'P 1'
#
loop_
_entity.id
_entity.type
_entity.pdbx_description
1 polymer ?
#
loop_
_entity_poly.entity_id
_entity_poly.type
_entity_poly.pdbx_seq_one_letter_code
_entity_poly.pdbx_strand_id
1 'polypeptide(L)'
;MKTNKTLIFSAALILASITTFGQTAPATKANANKTWTTFWQRLVSAANKKDHKAMLAVMPADFFDGGGGGTASEWLKDLDARAWRDLQKSFAKGTKPGENDKSKAIVTRVTRDNAFYFEFRKDGKWWFAGVMGD
;
A
#
# COMPACT_ATOMS: atom_id res chain seq x y z
N MET A 1 -66.32 -0.21 -25.62
CA MET A 1 -64.99 -0.48 -26.22
C MET A 1 -63.93 0.32 -25.48
N LYS A 2 -62.73 -0.23 -25.37
CA LYS A 2 -61.72 -0.03 -24.31
C LYS A 2 -61.08 1.37 -24.27
N THR A 3 -60.90 1.88 -23.05
CA THR A 3 -60.12 3.05 -22.63
C THR A 3 -58.62 2.76 -22.68
N ASN A 4 -57.82 3.59 -23.36
CA ASN A 4 -56.35 3.54 -23.30
C ASN A 4 -55.82 4.84 -22.68
N LYS A 5 -55.29 4.73 -21.46
CA LYS A 5 -54.54 5.75 -20.75
C LYS A 5 -53.06 5.62 -21.13
N THR A 6 -52.51 6.64 -21.77
CA THR A 6 -51.06 6.72 -22.04
C THR A 6 -50.38 7.43 -20.88
N LEU A 7 -49.60 6.68 -20.10
CA LEU A 7 -48.68 7.19 -19.08
C LEU A 7 -47.34 7.49 -19.74
N ILE A 8 -46.94 8.76 -19.81
CA ILE A 8 -45.60 9.17 -20.20
C ILE A 8 -44.78 9.34 -18.93
N PHE A 9 -43.87 8.41 -18.66
CA PHE A 9 -42.85 8.53 -17.62
C PHE A 9 -41.66 9.32 -18.19
N SER A 10 -41.56 10.60 -17.83
CA SER A 10 -40.37 11.40 -18.08
C SER A 10 -39.30 11.07 -17.04
N ALA A 11 -38.27 10.34 -17.44
CA ALA A 11 -37.10 10.07 -16.62
C ALA A 11 -36.21 11.33 -16.54
N ALA A 12 -36.13 11.94 -15.35
CA ALA A 12 -35.18 13.00 -15.06
C ALA A 12 -33.79 12.39 -14.83
N LEU A 13 -32.88 12.64 -15.77
CA LEU A 13 -31.46 12.26 -15.68
C LEU A 13 -30.74 13.24 -14.75
N ILE A 14 -30.65 12.91 -13.46
CA ILE A 14 -29.86 13.68 -12.49
C ILE A 14 -28.39 13.33 -12.70
N LEU A 15 -27.65 14.22 -13.36
CA LEU A 15 -26.20 14.22 -13.43
C LEU A 15 -25.65 14.55 -12.03
N ALA A 16 -25.43 13.52 -11.21
CA ALA A 16 -24.73 13.69 -9.94
C ALA A 16 -23.25 13.91 -10.24
N SER A 17 -22.81 15.16 -10.20
CA SER A 17 -21.40 15.55 -10.18
C SER A 17 -20.73 14.88 -8.98
N ILE A 18 -20.00 13.80 -9.25
CA ILE A 18 -19.20 13.12 -8.24
C ILE A 18 -18.01 14.02 -7.95
N THR A 19 -18.14 14.92 -6.97
CA THR A 19 -17.00 15.68 -6.47
C THR A 19 -16.08 14.71 -5.74
N THR A 20 -15.02 14.29 -6.41
CA THR A 20 -13.96 13.49 -5.80
C THR A 20 -13.27 14.34 -4.74
N PHE A 21 -13.70 14.21 -3.47
CA PHE A 21 -13.06 14.88 -2.35
C PHE A 21 -11.65 14.29 -2.17
N GLY A 22 -10.64 14.99 -2.71
CA GLY A 22 -9.25 14.70 -2.38
C GLY A 22 -9.06 14.86 -0.87
N GLN A 23 -8.61 13.80 -0.19
CA GLN A 23 -8.33 13.84 1.24
C GLN A 23 -7.21 14.87 1.50
N THR A 24 -7.44 15.77 2.45
CA THR A 24 -6.42 16.75 2.86
C THR A 24 -5.21 16.06 3.48
N ALA A 25 -4.01 16.65 3.36
CA ALA A 25 -2.76 16.06 3.88
C ALA A 25 -2.83 15.67 5.38
N PRO A 26 -3.47 16.43 6.29
CA PRO A 26 -3.63 16.03 7.69
C PRO A 26 -4.48 14.77 7.87
N ALA A 27 -5.57 14.63 7.10
CA ALA A 27 -6.45 13.47 7.16
C ALA A 27 -5.74 12.20 6.64
N THR A 28 -4.93 12.34 5.60
CA THR A 28 -4.10 11.27 5.04
C THR A 28 -3.11 10.75 6.09
N LYS A 29 -2.45 11.64 6.84
CA LYS A 29 -1.50 11.28 7.90
C LYS A 29 -2.17 10.59 9.09
N ALA A 30 -3.34 11.06 9.52
CA ALA A 30 -4.09 10.42 10.59
C ALA A 30 -4.51 8.99 10.21
N ASN A 31 -5.02 8.80 8.99
CA ASN A 31 -5.41 7.48 8.50
C ASN A 31 -4.22 6.53 8.32
N ALA A 32 -3.09 7.04 7.80
CA ALA A 32 -1.85 6.30 7.70
C ALA A 32 -1.41 5.76 9.08
N ASN A 33 -1.38 6.63 10.10
CA ASN A 33 -0.99 6.22 11.45
C ASN A 33 -1.95 5.21 12.06
N LYS A 34 -3.27 5.36 11.83
CA LYS A 34 -4.30 4.45 12.33
C LYS A 34 -4.14 3.03 11.78
N THR A 35 -3.79 2.89 10.50
CA THR A 35 -3.75 1.60 9.79
C THR A 35 -2.39 0.92 9.85
N TRP A 36 -1.33 1.65 10.22
CA TRP A 36 0.05 1.16 10.22
C TRP A 36 0.24 -0.13 11.01
N THR A 37 -0.22 -0.18 12.27
CA THR A 37 0.03 -1.33 13.16
C THR A 37 -0.53 -2.64 12.57
N THR A 38 -1.73 -2.57 11.98
CA THR A 38 -2.36 -3.75 11.35
C THR A 38 -1.59 -4.21 10.12
N PHE A 39 -1.18 -3.28 9.26
CA PHE A 39 -0.33 -3.60 8.11
C PHE A 39 0.98 -4.25 8.55
N TRP A 40 1.68 -3.62 9.51
CA TRP A 40 2.99 -4.07 9.98
C TRP A 40 2.94 -5.49 10.56
N GLN A 41 1.94 -5.78 11.41
CA GLN A 41 1.77 -7.12 11.98
C GLN A 41 1.53 -8.18 10.90
N ARG A 42 0.72 -7.88 9.88
CA ARG A 42 0.46 -8.81 8.76
C ARG A 42 1.72 -9.08 7.96
N LEU A 43 2.46 -8.02 7.60
CA LEU A 43 3.72 -8.13 6.86
C LEU A 43 4.76 -8.93 7.64
N VAL A 44 4.98 -8.61 8.92
CA VAL A 44 5.95 -9.32 9.78
C VAL A 44 5.55 -10.79 9.94
N SER A 45 4.26 -11.08 10.10
CA SER A 45 3.77 -12.47 10.17
C SER A 45 4.04 -13.24 8.87
N ALA A 46 3.76 -12.63 7.72
CA ALA A 46 4.03 -13.22 6.41
C ALA A 46 5.53 -13.49 6.21
N ALA A 47 6.39 -12.52 6.55
CA ALA A 47 7.84 -12.66 6.46
C ALA A 47 8.40 -13.76 7.38
N ASN A 48 7.93 -13.83 8.64
CA ASN A 48 8.36 -14.86 9.58
C ASN A 48 7.96 -16.27 9.13
N LYS A 49 6.81 -16.40 8.47
CA LYS A 49 6.31 -17.66 7.91
C LYS A 49 6.88 -17.97 6.52
N LYS A 50 7.65 -17.06 5.91
CA LYS A 50 8.06 -17.10 4.50
C LYS A 50 6.87 -17.32 3.55
N ASP A 51 5.71 -16.75 3.90
CA ASP A 51 4.48 -16.88 3.12
C ASP A 51 4.54 -15.92 1.93
N HIS A 52 4.96 -16.45 0.78
CA HIS A 52 5.14 -15.66 -0.44
C HIS A 52 3.84 -15.04 -0.92
N LYS A 53 2.70 -15.74 -0.78
CA LYS A 53 1.41 -15.23 -1.21
C LYS A 53 0.98 -14.05 -0.36
N ALA A 54 1.14 -14.15 0.96
CA ALA A 54 0.82 -13.06 1.88
C ALA A 54 1.76 -11.86 1.74
N MET A 55 3.05 -12.10 1.47
CA MET A 55 4.01 -11.03 1.15
C MET A 55 3.62 -10.29 -0.13
N LEU A 56 3.36 -11.03 -1.21
CA LEU A 56 3.01 -10.43 -2.50
C LEU A 56 1.71 -9.61 -2.42
N ALA A 57 0.75 -10.01 -1.59
CA ALA A 57 -0.49 -9.27 -1.38
C ALA A 57 -0.32 -7.86 -0.78
N VAL A 58 0.85 -7.56 -0.20
CA VAL A 58 1.18 -6.25 0.38
C VAL A 58 2.32 -5.54 -0.36
N MET A 59 2.75 -6.08 -1.50
CA MET A 59 3.72 -5.45 -2.40
C MET A 59 2.98 -4.86 -3.60
N PRO A 60 3.29 -3.62 -4.00
CA PRO A 60 2.61 -2.99 -5.11
C PRO A 60 3.18 -3.47 -6.45
N ALA A 61 2.46 -3.20 -7.54
CA ALA A 61 2.90 -3.61 -8.88
C ALA A 61 4.20 -2.92 -9.33
N ASP A 62 4.44 -1.70 -8.85
CA ASP A 62 5.64 -0.88 -9.05
C ASP A 62 6.66 -1.05 -7.90
N PHE A 63 6.70 -2.22 -7.27
CA PHE A 63 7.67 -2.54 -6.23
C PHE A 63 9.10 -2.29 -6.73
N PHE A 64 9.90 -1.59 -5.91
CA PHE A 64 11.30 -1.34 -6.22
C PHE A 64 12.19 -2.42 -5.60
N ASP A 65 12.84 -3.19 -6.46
CA ASP A 65 13.65 -4.36 -6.09
C ASP A 65 15.09 -4.03 -5.65
N GLY A 66 15.46 -2.75 -5.61
CA GLY A 66 16.82 -2.29 -5.34
C GLY A 66 17.64 -2.02 -6.60
N GLY A 67 17.03 -1.97 -7.78
CA GLY A 67 17.68 -1.61 -9.05
C GLY A 67 18.00 -2.78 -9.98
N GLY A 68 17.49 -3.98 -9.67
CA GLY A 68 17.57 -5.14 -10.56
C GLY A 68 16.55 -5.11 -11.69
N GLY A 69 15.51 -4.28 -11.58
CA GLY A 69 14.45 -4.13 -12.58
C GLY A 69 13.41 -5.26 -12.58
N GLY A 70 13.42 -6.12 -11.57
CA GLY A 70 12.46 -7.21 -11.38
C GLY A 70 11.13 -6.76 -10.74
N THR A 71 10.13 -7.62 -10.89
CA THR A 71 8.83 -7.48 -10.23
C THR A 71 8.88 -7.93 -8.77
N ALA A 72 7.87 -7.54 -7.98
CA ALA A 72 7.69 -8.04 -6.61
C ALA A 72 7.74 -9.58 -6.50
N SER A 73 7.15 -10.28 -7.48
CA SER A 73 7.13 -11.74 -7.47
C SER A 73 8.48 -12.35 -7.79
N GLU A 74 9.29 -11.73 -8.66
CA GLU A 74 10.64 -12.21 -8.98
C GLU A 74 11.56 -11.98 -7.78
N TRP A 75 11.55 -10.78 -7.23
CA TRP A 75 12.33 -10.46 -6.03
C TRP A 75 12.04 -11.41 -4.87
N LEU A 76 10.77 -11.73 -4.60
CA LEU A 76 10.42 -12.70 -3.55
C LEU A 76 10.92 -14.12 -3.82
N LYS A 77 10.93 -14.57 -5.08
CA LYS A 77 11.43 -15.90 -5.47
C LYS A 77 12.94 -16.01 -5.28
N ASP A 78 13.65 -14.90 -5.47
CA ASP A 78 15.11 -14.85 -5.39
C ASP A 78 15.63 -14.74 -3.94
N LEU A 79 14.74 -14.57 -2.95
CA LEU A 79 15.13 -14.57 -1.55
C LEU A 79 15.62 -15.95 -1.11
N ASP A 80 16.94 -16.09 -1.00
CA ASP A 80 17.57 -17.25 -0.39
C ASP A 80 17.36 -17.28 1.15
N ALA A 81 17.84 -18.36 1.79
CA ALA A 81 17.68 -18.53 3.23
C ALA A 81 18.38 -17.45 4.07
N ARG A 82 19.48 -16.86 3.58
CA ARG A 82 20.21 -15.78 4.26
C ARG A 82 19.45 -14.46 4.11
N ALA A 83 19.01 -14.12 2.90
CA ALA A 83 18.23 -12.93 2.59
C ALA A 83 16.92 -12.90 3.38
N TRP A 84 16.21 -14.04 3.48
CA TRP A 84 15.02 -14.15 4.33
C TRP A 84 15.29 -13.81 5.79
N ARG A 85 16.39 -14.33 6.34
CA ARG A 85 16.77 -14.08 7.74
C ARG A 85 17.15 -12.62 7.95
N ASP A 86 17.83 -12.01 6.99
CA ASP A 86 18.25 -10.61 7.10
C ASP A 86 17.04 -9.66 6.97
N LEU A 87 16.08 -9.99 6.12
CA LEU A 87 14.77 -9.34 6.07
C LEU A 87 14.03 -9.43 7.41
N GLN A 88 13.92 -10.63 7.99
CA GLN A 88 13.28 -10.83 9.29
C GLN A 88 13.98 -10.04 10.41
N LYS A 89 15.32 -10.00 10.41
CA LYS A 89 16.10 -9.20 11.36
C LYS A 89 15.83 -7.70 11.20
N SER A 90 15.79 -7.20 9.97
CA SER A 90 15.48 -5.80 9.70
C SER A 90 14.07 -5.45 10.20
N PHE A 91 13.09 -6.31 9.93
CA PHE A 91 11.72 -6.14 10.43
C PHE A 91 11.64 -6.21 11.96
N ALA A 92 12.42 -7.07 12.61
CA ALA A 92 12.46 -7.16 14.07
C ALA A 92 12.99 -5.87 14.73
N LYS A 93 13.87 -5.11 14.07
CA LYS A 93 14.30 -3.78 14.54
C LYS A 93 13.19 -2.73 14.49
N GLY A 94 12.11 -3.00 13.74
CA GLY A 94 11.02 -2.08 13.53
C GLY A 94 11.36 -0.94 12.57
N THR A 95 10.52 0.10 12.58
CA THR A 95 10.57 1.20 11.61
C THR A 95 10.70 2.56 12.26
N LYS A 96 11.17 3.54 11.48
CA LYS A 96 11.11 4.98 11.78
C LYS A 96 10.35 5.70 10.65
N PRO A 97 9.80 6.92 10.88
CA PRO A 97 9.31 7.77 9.80
C PRO A 97 10.38 7.97 8.73
N GLY A 98 9.99 7.99 7.45
CA GLY A 98 10.91 8.26 6.35
C GLY A 98 11.35 9.73 6.33
N GLU A 99 12.58 9.99 5.90
CA GLU A 99 13.17 11.35 5.88
C GLU A 99 12.42 12.31 4.95
N ASN A 100 11.70 11.76 3.97
CA ASN A 100 10.96 12.51 2.97
C ASN A 100 9.52 12.88 3.37
N ASP A 101 9.09 12.59 4.60
CA ASP A 101 7.73 12.91 5.09
C ASP A 101 7.40 14.41 5.08
N LYS A 102 8.41 15.29 4.97
CA LYS A 102 8.21 16.75 4.91
C LYS A 102 7.98 17.30 3.49
N SER A 103 8.46 16.61 2.46
CA SER A 103 8.41 17.06 1.06
C SER A 103 7.50 16.20 0.18
N LYS A 104 7.23 14.95 0.56
CA LYS A 104 6.35 14.05 -0.17
C LYS A 104 4.91 14.17 0.36
N ALA A 105 3.96 14.22 -0.57
CA ALA A 105 2.52 14.12 -0.26
C ALA A 105 2.10 12.73 0.28
N ILE A 106 3.05 11.82 0.45
CA ILE A 106 2.87 10.40 0.78
C ILE A 106 3.56 10.15 2.11
N VAL A 107 2.84 9.56 3.07
CA VAL A 107 3.40 9.17 4.35
C VAL A 107 4.26 7.93 4.15
N THR A 108 5.49 7.97 4.66
CA THR A 108 6.48 6.91 4.47
C THR A 108 7.06 6.42 5.78
N ARG A 109 7.49 5.16 5.78
CA ARG A 109 8.29 4.57 6.86
C ARG A 109 9.44 3.79 6.25
N VAL A 110 10.53 3.67 7.01
CA VAL A 110 11.68 2.85 6.65
C VAL A 110 12.04 1.96 7.82
N THR A 111 12.61 0.78 7.56
CA THR A 111 13.22 -0.02 8.64
C THR A 111 14.33 0.79 9.31
N ARG A 112 14.62 0.50 10.58
CA ARG A 112 15.62 1.29 11.34
C ARG A 112 17.03 1.22 10.75
N ASP A 113 17.34 0.13 10.07
CA ASP A 113 18.59 -0.06 9.33
C ASP A 113 18.53 0.46 7.88
N ASN A 114 17.46 1.17 7.51
CA ASN A 114 17.23 1.72 6.18
C ASN A 114 17.21 0.69 5.06
N ALA A 115 17.04 -0.61 5.32
CA ALA A 115 17.06 -1.63 4.27
C ALA A 115 15.77 -1.66 3.41
N PHE A 116 14.63 -1.30 4.00
CA PHE A 116 13.31 -1.39 3.34
C PHE A 116 12.48 -0.15 3.60
N TYR A 117 11.60 0.18 2.65
CA TYR A 117 10.68 1.30 2.77
C TYR A 117 9.22 0.93 2.47
N PHE A 118 8.34 1.71 3.08
CA PHE A 118 6.89 1.51 3.10
C PHE A 118 6.19 2.82 2.76
N GLU A 119 5.10 2.73 2.03
CA GLU A 119 4.34 3.89 1.55
C GLU A 119 2.86 3.75 1.88
N PHE A 120 2.27 4.83 2.38
CA PHE A 120 0.82 4.96 2.50
C PHE A 120 0.27 5.66 1.26
N ARG A 121 -0.36 4.88 0.37
CA ARG A 121 -0.72 5.35 -0.97
C ARG A 121 -2.14 5.93 -1.03
N LYS A 122 -2.47 6.52 -2.18
CA LYS A 122 -3.76 7.20 -2.44
C LYS A 122 -4.97 6.28 -2.31
N ASP A 123 -4.78 4.97 -2.38
CA ASP A 123 -5.81 3.95 -2.15
C ASP A 123 -6.12 3.73 -0.66
N GLY A 124 -5.46 4.48 0.23
CA GLY A 124 -5.67 4.40 1.67
C GLY A 124 -5.03 3.17 2.32
N LYS A 125 -4.06 2.53 1.66
CA LYS A 125 -3.36 1.33 2.14
C LYS A 125 -1.87 1.57 2.29
N TRP A 126 -1.29 0.84 3.23
CA TRP A 126 0.16 0.68 3.34
C TRP A 126 0.66 -0.42 2.42
N TRP A 127 1.82 -0.18 1.82
CA TRP A 127 2.50 -1.08 0.93
C TRP A 127 3.95 -1.28 1.36
N PHE A 128 4.45 -2.51 1.24
CA PHE A 128 5.89 -2.79 1.23
C PHE A 128 6.40 -2.41 -0.15
N ALA A 129 6.92 -1.19 -0.27
CA ALA A 129 7.11 -0.52 -1.55
C ALA A 129 8.45 -0.85 -2.19
N GLY A 130 9.47 -1.21 -1.41
CA GLY A 130 10.74 -1.61 -1.98
C GLY A 130 11.87 -1.81 -1.00
N VAL A 131 12.99 -2.24 -1.56
CA VAL A 131 14.30 -2.30 -0.94
C VAL A 131 14.98 -0.95 -1.16
N MET A 132 15.60 -0.38 -0.12
CA MET A 132 16.47 0.77 -0.32
C MET A 132 17.78 0.27 -0.91
N GLY A 133 18.22 0.83 -2.03
CA GLY A 133 19.58 0.60 -2.51
C GLY A 133 20.59 1.20 -1.53
N ASP A 134 21.74 0.54 -1.38
CA ASP A 134 22.92 1.13 -0.73
C ASP A 134 23.44 2.36 -1.51
#